data_AF-A0A653ZJ05-F1
#
_entry.id   AF-A0A653ZJ05-F1
#
_cell.length_a   1.000
_cell.length_b   1.000
_cell.length_c   1.000
_cell.angle_alpha   90.00
_cell.angle_beta   90.00
_cell.angle_gamma   90.00
#
_symmetry.space_group_name_H-M   'P 1'
#
loop_
_entity.id
_entity.type
_entity.pdbx_description
1 polymer ?
#
loop_
_entity_poly.entity_id
_entity_poly.type
_entity_poly.pdbx_seq_one_letter_code
_entity_poly.pdbx_strand_id
1 'polypeptide(L)' 'MSLKEMWKYLINKKWDAEDVLFLITYMIIASIFTTPLFGIPIGIIVYLLMDLYDD' A
#
# COMPACT_ATOMS: atom_id res chain seq x y z
N MET A 1 -1.83 3.58 13.21
CA MET A 1 -1.52 4.84 12.50
C MET A 1 -2.85 5.43 12.03
N SER A 2 -3.08 6.72 12.26
CA SER A 2 -4.27 7.41 11.72
C SER A 2 -4.15 7.57 10.21
N LEU A 3 -5.28 7.76 9.50
CA LEU A 3 -5.26 8.00 8.05
C LEU A 3 -4.36 9.19 7.66
N LYS A 4 -4.32 10.22 8.51
CA LYS A 4 -3.48 11.41 8.29
C LYS A 4 -1.99 11.10 8.41
N GLU A 5 -1.61 10.25 9.36
CA GLU A 5 -0.23 9.81 9.55
C GLU A 5 0.21 8.88 8.42
N MET A 6 -0.66 7.94 8.00
CA MET A 6 -0.40 7.06 6.85
C MET A 6 -0.19 7.87 5.57
N TRP A 7 -1.04 8.88 5.35
CA TRP A 7 -0.90 9.79 4.22
C TRP A 7 0.41 10.57 4.26
N LYS A 8 0.78 11.10 5.44
CA LYS A 8 2.05 11.80 5.63
C LYS A 8 3.25 10.88 5.39
N TYR A 9 3.18 9.62 5.83
CA TYR A 9 4.21 8.62 5.57
C TYR A 9 4.38 8.38 4.07
N LEU A 10 3.28 8.06 3.37
CA LEU A 10 3.29 7.78 1.93
C LEU A 10 3.86 8.95 1.11
N ILE A 11 3.51 10.19 1.44
CA ILE A 11 4.02 11.37 0.70
C ILE A 11 5.50 11.62 0.95
N ASN A 12 6.00 11.34 2.16
CA ASN A 12 7.39 11.63 2.53
C ASN A 12 8.34 10.43 2.31
N LYS A 13 7.81 9.24 2.02
CA LYS A 13 8.62 8.07 1.68
C LYS A 13 9.42 8.34 0.40
N LYS A 14 10.70 7.98 0.42
CA LYS A 14 11.54 8.02 -0.78
C LYS A 14 11.27 6.77 -1.62
N TRP A 15 10.21 6.81 -2.41
CA TRP A 15 9.81 5.71 -3.27
C TRP A 15 10.92 5.29 -4.22
N ASP A 16 11.23 4.00 -4.23
CA ASP A 16 11.97 3.36 -5.31
C ASP A 16 11.04 2.57 -6.24
N ALA A 17 11.61 1.97 -7.27
CA ALA A 17 10.84 1.22 -8.26
C ALA A 17 10.25 -0.08 -7.69
N GLU A 18 10.91 -0.69 -6.71
CA GLU A 18 10.50 -1.94 -6.08
C GLU A 18 9.31 -1.69 -5.15
N ASP A 19 9.37 -0.64 -4.34
CA ASP A 19 8.25 -0.14 -3.53
C ASP A 19 6.97 0.04 -4.36
N VAL A 20 7.08 0.74 -5.50
CA VAL A 20 5.95 1.01 -6.40
C VAL A 20 5.42 -0.27 -7.02
N LEU A 21 6.30 -1.20 -7.40
CA LEU A 21 5.93 -2.48 -7.97
C LEU A 21 5.16 -3.34 -6.95
N PHE A 22 5.62 -3.42 -5.71
CA PHE A 22 4.94 -4.14 -4.65
C PHE A 22 3.59 -3.52 -4.33
N LEU A 23 3.51 -2.20 -4.23
CA LEU A 23 2.26 -1.49 -3.98
C LEU A 23 1.20 -1.81 -5.05
N ILE A 24 1.57 -1.71 -6.32
CA ILE A 24 0.67 -2.04 -7.44
C ILE A 24 0.28 -3.53 -7.40
N THR A 25 1.24 -4.42 -7.13
CA THR A 25 0.99 -5.86 -7.04
C THR A 25 -0.04 -6.17 -5.94
N TYR A 26 0.09 -5.59 -4.76
CA TYR A 26 -0.88 -5.76 -3.69
C TYR A 26 -2.26 -5.20 -4.04
N MET A 27 -2.34 -4.06 -4.73
CA MET A 27 -3.63 -3.54 -5.22
C MET A 27 -4.30 -4.49 -6.21
N ILE A 28 -3.53 -5.08 -7.14
CA ILE A 28 -4.04 -6.03 -8.13
C ILE A 28 -4.53 -7.30 -7.43
N ILE A 29 -3.70 -7.91 -6.58
CA ILE A 29 -4.05 -9.14 -5.84
C ILE A 29 -5.31 -8.91 -4.98
N ALA A 30 -5.35 -7.82 -4.22
CA ALA A 30 -6.52 -7.51 -3.40
C ALA A 30 -7.78 -7.27 -4.25
N SER A 31 -7.65 -6.65 -5.41
CA SER A 31 -8.77 -6.43 -6.34
C SER A 31 -9.30 -7.71 -6.98
N ILE A 32 -8.45 -8.74 -7.16
CA ILE A 32 -8.87 -10.07 -7.63
C ILE A 32 -9.79 -10.74 -6.61
N PHE A 33 -9.45 -10.66 -5.31
CA PHE A 33 -10.25 -11.28 -4.24
C PHE A 33 -11.46 -10.45 -3.81
N THR A 34 -11.48 -9.17 -4.16
CA THR A 34 -12.56 -8.25 -3.80
C THR A 34 -13.14 -7.58 -5.05
N THR A 35 -13.05 -6.26 -5.16
CA THR A 35 -13.33 -5.47 -6.37
C THR A 35 -12.34 -4.32 -6.39
N PRO A 36 -12.04 -3.67 -7.54
CA PRO A 36 -11.09 -2.55 -7.57
C PRO A 36 -11.39 -1.43 -6.57
N LEU A 37 -12.68 -1.18 -6.28
CA LEU A 37 -13.13 -0.17 -5.33
C LEU A 37 -12.62 -0.45 -3.90
N PHE A 38 -12.54 -1.72 -3.49
CA PHE A 38 -12.03 -2.13 -2.18
C PHE A 38 -10.58 -2.60 -2.23
N GLY A 39 -10.17 -3.24 -3.32
CA GLY A 39 -8.85 -3.81 -3.54
C GLY A 39 -7.74 -2.76 -3.60
N ILE A 40 -8.01 -1.59 -4.19
CA ILE A 40 -7.04 -0.47 -4.17
C ILE A 40 -6.78 -0.02 -2.72
N PRO A 41 -7.80 0.37 -1.91
CA PRO A 41 -7.60 0.69 -0.50
C PRO A 41 -6.94 -0.43 0.31
N ILE A 42 -7.37 -1.67 0.13
CA ILE A 42 -6.83 -2.83 0.86
C ILE A 42 -5.37 -3.06 0.48
N GLY A 43 -5.02 -2.99 -0.81
CA GLY A 43 -3.65 -3.15 -1.29
C GLY A 43 -2.69 -2.09 -0.73
N ILE A 44 -3.13 -0.83 -0.62
CA ILE A 44 -2.36 0.24 0.03
C ILE A 44 -2.12 -0.07 1.51
N ILE A 45 -3.15 -0.56 2.22
CA ILE A 45 -3.02 -0.94 3.65
C ILE A 45 -2.05 -2.12 3.81
N VAL A 46 -2.16 -3.16 2.98
CA VAL A 46 -1.28 -4.33 3.02
C VAL A 46 0.17 -3.91 2.76
N TYR A 47 0.41 -3.10 1.73
CA TYR A 47 1.74 -2.56 1.46
C TYR A 47 2.30 -1.82 2.67
N LEU A 48 1.53 -0.91 3.27
CA LEU A 48 1.95 -0.16 4.46
C LEU A 48 2.27 -1.06 5.65
N LEU A 49 1.51 -2.13 5.86
CA LEU A 49 1.77 -3.07 6.96
C LEU A 49 3.03 -3.90 6.73
N MET A 50 3.29 -4.32 5.49
CA MET A 50 4.50 -5.06 5.14
C MET A 50 5.73 -4.17 5.27
N ASP A 51 5.66 -2.96 4.72
CA ASP A 51 6.74 -1.96 4.77
C ASP A 51 7.12 -1.55 6.20
N LEU A 52 6.13 -1.47 7.11
CA LEU A 52 6.36 -1.22 8.53
C LEU A 52 6.89 -2.43 9.32
N TYR A 53 6.77 -3.64 8.78
CA TYR A 53 7.24 -4.87 9.44
C TYR A 53 8.66 -5.24 9.03
N ASP A 54 9.08 -4.83 7.83
CA ASP A 54 10.44 -5.07 7.30
C ASP A 54 11.49 -4.06 7.81
N ASP A 55 11.06 -2.98 8.47
CA ASP A 55 11.89 -1.91 9.09
C ASP A 55 12.05 -2.13 10.61
#